data_AF-F6BA62-F1
#
_entry.id   AF-F6BA62-F1
#
_cell.length_a   1.000
_cell.length_b   1.000
_cell.length_c   1.000
_cell.angle_alpha   90.00
_cell.angle_beta   90.00
_cell.angle_gamma   90.00
#
_symmetry.space_group_name_H-M   'P 1'
#
loop_
_entity.id
_entity.type
_entity.pdbx_description
1 polymer ?
#
loop_
_entity_poly.entity_id
_entity_poly.type
_entity_poly.pdbx_seq_one_letter_code
_entity_poly.pdbx_strand_id
1 'polypeptide(L)'
;MRKFSCMVLTMLFLLTLAGPAMASDDQMIYRVVTSGYYAMYKDGSGRWVGNEQGIITPVSPGDTRPVYFGDIGCPVNQDEWQITRVKVISGINATEDMFDKSTTEGKKTGLWRNIDWKDYTYKYKRYMSGNGDYSLSYNTNSNWDVNVTARVPLGPDENKVKVAGRPDVAMYYANTTWSADSSAVLWTVPIIVEWYGYPKNSPPGGGNGGNEPSPPVDNTKYNLSVTRIELYNSEGSPVGGTLQIGKSYKVNVRYKSTFNISGWAKVGLFIKNESGVKQIGDNSYMYFSPGAETQKQWNWNPGSTNGTLIAVINLDWRGGETFNPLLFEGREEVKYDDNRTYLAVDASEPVIEKPSAQQVSQSLYYHPKRIEQVWVPEVKKIRYIPADVRVKVRLMEQKQK
;
A
#
# COMPACT_ATOMS: atom_id res chain seq x y z
N MET A 1 -30.07 69.20 37.24
CA MET A 1 -28.64 68.90 37.47
C MET A 1 -28.51 67.38 37.47
N ARG A 2 -27.66 66.73 36.65
CA ARG A 2 -26.22 66.41 36.93
C ARG A 2 -26.04 65.88 38.37
N LYS A 3 -25.49 64.70 38.69
CA LYS A 3 -24.80 63.58 38.00
C LYS A 3 -25.26 62.24 38.68
N PHE A 4 -24.96 61.00 38.30
CA PHE A 4 -24.22 60.35 37.19
C PHE A 4 -24.69 58.87 37.06
N SER A 5 -24.25 58.12 36.04
CA SER A 5 -24.40 56.65 35.99
C SER A 5 -23.33 55.95 36.85
N CYS A 6 -23.69 54.86 37.54
CA CYS A 6 -22.72 53.91 38.08
C CYS A 6 -23.11 52.48 37.69
N MET A 7 -22.58 52.07 36.54
CA MET A 7 -22.75 50.75 35.95
C MET A 7 -21.88 49.76 36.74
N VAL A 8 -22.48 48.99 37.64
CA VAL A 8 -21.78 47.91 38.36
C VAL A 8 -21.57 46.74 37.39
N LEU A 9 -20.50 46.88 36.61
CA LEU A 9 -19.97 45.83 35.74
C LEU A 9 -19.45 44.70 36.64
N THR A 10 -20.30 43.68 36.87
CA THR A 10 -19.91 42.48 37.62
C THR A 10 -18.92 41.70 36.75
N MET A 11 -17.63 41.95 36.99
CA MET A 11 -16.54 41.43 36.18
C MET A 11 -16.40 39.93 36.42
N LEU A 12 -17.02 39.13 35.55
CA LEU A 12 -16.91 37.68 35.57
C LEU A 12 -15.46 37.30 35.22
N PHE A 13 -14.64 37.05 36.24
CA PHE A 13 -13.27 36.59 36.07
C PHE A 13 -13.29 35.18 35.45
N LEU A 14 -13.12 35.12 34.13
CA LEU A 14 -12.94 33.88 33.38
C LEU A 14 -11.60 33.23 33.75
N LEU A 15 -11.64 32.39 34.79
CA LEU A 15 -10.61 31.42 35.13
C LEU A 15 -10.60 30.28 34.08
N THR A 16 -10.22 30.61 32.85
CA THR A 16 -9.82 29.61 31.84
C THR A 16 -8.31 29.37 31.97
N LEU A 17 -7.91 28.63 33.00
CA LEU A 17 -6.53 28.16 33.18
C LEU A 17 -6.50 26.63 33.22
N ALA A 18 -5.62 26.07 32.39
CA ALA A 18 -5.30 24.65 32.25
C ALA A 18 -6.48 23.70 31.92
N GLY A 19 -6.75 23.54 30.62
CA GLY A 19 -7.22 22.24 30.13
C GLY A 19 -6.14 21.16 30.35
N PRO A 20 -6.50 19.87 30.44
CA PRO A 20 -5.52 18.81 30.68
C PRO A 20 -4.47 18.78 29.57
N ALA A 21 -3.20 18.63 29.97
CA ALA A 21 -2.08 18.54 29.03
C ALA A 21 -2.32 17.37 28.06
N MET A 22 -2.18 17.63 26.76
CA MET A 22 -2.46 16.63 25.73
C MET A 22 -1.53 15.43 25.92
N ALA A 23 -2.10 14.23 25.95
CA ALA A 23 -1.33 12.99 25.84
C ALA A 23 -0.51 13.07 24.54
N SER A 24 0.78 12.77 24.62
CA SER A 24 1.68 12.85 23.46
C SER A 24 1.23 11.85 22.39
N ASP A 25 0.82 12.36 21.24
CA ASP A 25 0.38 11.52 20.11
C ASP A 25 1.45 10.50 19.70
N ASP A 26 1.00 9.31 19.30
CA ASP A 26 1.84 8.25 18.74
C ASP A 26 2.57 8.76 17.49
N GLN A 27 3.84 9.12 17.64
CA GLN A 27 4.65 9.70 16.57
C GLN A 27 5.68 8.70 16.07
N MET A 28 6.07 8.81 14.79
CA MET A 28 7.27 8.12 14.33
C MET A 28 8.47 8.66 15.11
N ILE A 29 9.15 7.78 15.85
CA ILE A 29 10.37 8.09 16.59
C ILE A 29 11.56 8.03 15.62
N TYR A 30 11.66 6.92 14.90
CA TYR A 30 12.80 6.59 14.07
C TYR A 30 12.38 5.74 12.88
N ARG A 31 13.12 5.87 11.78
CA ARG A 31 12.99 5.10 10.54
C ARG A 31 14.34 4.52 10.16
N VAL A 32 14.41 3.28 9.69
CA VAL A 32 15.58 2.70 9.01
C VAL A 32 15.20 2.42 7.56
N VAL A 33 15.94 3.01 6.61
CA VAL A 33 15.92 2.57 5.20
C VAL A 33 17.05 1.56 5.02
N THR A 34 16.71 0.34 4.61
CA THR A 34 17.65 -0.76 4.38
C THR A 34 17.30 -1.55 3.12
N SER A 35 18.16 -2.48 2.73
CA SER A 35 17.99 -3.27 1.52
C SER A 35 18.54 -4.69 1.67
N GLY A 36 17.72 -5.65 1.28
CA GLY A 36 18.10 -7.03 1.07
C GLY A 36 18.37 -7.29 -0.41
N TYR A 37 18.93 -8.45 -0.71
CA TYR A 37 19.15 -8.90 -2.08
C TYR A 37 18.86 -10.39 -2.20
N TYR A 38 18.36 -10.80 -3.36
CA TYR A 38 18.39 -12.19 -3.79
C TYR A 38 19.49 -12.36 -4.83
N ALA A 39 20.33 -13.38 -4.65
CA ALA A 39 21.41 -13.70 -5.58
C ALA A 39 21.13 -15.04 -6.28
N MET A 40 21.16 -15.00 -7.62
CA MET A 40 21.17 -16.21 -8.45
C MET A 40 22.53 -16.30 -9.16
N TYR A 41 23.08 -17.49 -9.30
CA TYR A 41 24.29 -17.74 -10.08
C TYR A 41 24.15 -19.05 -10.86
N LYS A 42 24.98 -19.24 -11.88
CA LYS A 42 25.05 -20.53 -12.56
C LYS A 42 25.98 -21.48 -11.82
N ASP A 43 25.51 -22.69 -11.56
CA ASP A 43 26.35 -23.78 -11.08
C ASP A 43 27.29 -24.31 -12.18
N GLY A 44 28.14 -25.29 -11.84
CA GLY A 44 29.06 -25.93 -12.80
C GLY A 44 28.37 -26.71 -13.93
N SER A 45 27.05 -26.91 -13.87
CA SER A 45 26.23 -27.49 -14.95
C SER A 45 25.54 -26.42 -15.82
N GLY A 46 25.73 -25.14 -15.51
CA GLY A 46 25.11 -24.00 -16.20
C GLY A 46 23.68 -23.70 -15.78
N ARG A 47 23.15 -24.37 -14.75
CA ARG A 47 21.80 -24.18 -14.20
C ARG A 47 21.79 -23.04 -13.19
N TRP A 48 20.69 -22.28 -13.15
CA TRP A 48 20.50 -21.22 -12.16
C TRP A 48 20.18 -21.81 -10.78
N VAL A 49 20.96 -21.40 -9.80
CA VAL A 49 20.79 -21.73 -8.38
C VAL A 49 20.82 -20.45 -7.53
N GLY A 50 20.09 -20.47 -6.41
CA GLY A 50 20.11 -19.43 -5.39
C GLY A 50 20.53 -20.01 -4.03
N ASN A 51 20.83 -19.14 -3.08
CA ASN A 51 21.09 -19.54 -1.69
C ASN A 51 19.92 -19.07 -0.81
N GLU A 52 19.14 -20.03 -0.32
CA GLU A 52 17.99 -19.82 0.57
C GLU A 52 18.37 -20.36 1.95
N GLN A 53 18.71 -19.47 2.89
CA GLN A 53 19.09 -19.80 4.28
C GLN A 53 20.25 -20.82 4.42
N GLY A 54 21.23 -20.76 3.51
CA GLY A 54 22.38 -21.67 3.47
C GLY A 54 22.17 -22.90 2.57
N ILE A 55 20.95 -23.12 2.07
CA ILE A 55 20.61 -24.22 1.17
C ILE A 55 20.70 -23.72 -0.28
N ILE A 56 21.42 -24.46 -1.12
CA ILE A 56 21.49 -24.16 -2.56
C ILE A 56 20.28 -24.77 -3.26
N THR A 57 19.39 -23.94 -3.79
CA THR A 57 18.14 -24.38 -4.43
C THR A 57 18.11 -24.02 -5.93
N PRO A 58 17.58 -24.91 -6.80
CA PRO A 58 17.32 -24.57 -8.19
C PRO A 58 16.29 -23.45 -8.31
N VAL A 59 16.57 -22.46 -9.15
CA VAL A 59 15.74 -21.27 -9.35
C VAL A 59 15.64 -20.89 -10.82
N SER A 60 14.65 -20.08 -11.20
CA SER A 60 14.53 -19.51 -12.55
C SER A 60 14.04 -18.05 -12.53
N PRO A 61 14.42 -17.22 -13.52
CA PRO A 61 13.81 -15.90 -13.68
C PRO A 61 12.28 -16.03 -13.81
N GLY A 62 11.55 -15.19 -13.07
CA GLY A 62 10.10 -15.27 -12.90
C GLY A 62 9.64 -15.99 -11.63
N ASP A 63 10.49 -16.78 -10.96
CA ASP A 63 10.16 -17.37 -9.65
C ASP A 63 9.87 -16.30 -8.60
N THR A 64 9.03 -16.60 -7.60
CA THR A 64 8.88 -15.77 -6.39
C THR A 64 9.56 -16.43 -5.21
N ARG A 65 10.65 -15.84 -4.70
CA ARG A 65 11.50 -16.41 -3.64
C ARG A 65 11.48 -15.60 -2.35
N PRO A 66 11.64 -16.23 -1.17
CA PRO A 66 11.78 -15.51 0.09
C PRO A 66 13.16 -14.86 0.20
N VAL A 67 13.20 -13.56 0.53
CA VAL A 67 14.40 -12.85 0.96
C VAL A 67 14.27 -12.55 2.44
N TYR A 68 15.20 -13.09 3.21
CA TYR A 68 15.32 -12.88 4.65
C TYR A 68 16.34 -11.76 4.92
N PHE A 69 15.95 -10.77 5.71
CA PHE A 69 16.77 -9.57 5.95
C PHE A 69 17.64 -9.65 7.21
N GLY A 70 17.49 -10.73 8.00
CA GLY A 70 18.03 -10.79 9.36
C GLY A 70 17.18 -10.00 10.35
N ASP A 71 17.70 -9.90 11.57
CA ASP A 71 17.12 -9.09 12.63
C ASP A 71 17.61 -7.65 12.49
N ILE A 72 16.69 -6.75 12.16
CA ILE A 72 16.96 -5.31 12.06
C ILE A 72 16.84 -4.75 13.48
N GLY A 73 17.98 -4.57 14.13
CA GLY A 73 18.05 -4.11 15.52
C GLY A 73 17.34 -2.77 15.74
N CYS A 74 16.64 -2.64 16.87
CA CYS A 74 15.95 -1.40 17.23
C CYS A 74 16.96 -0.29 17.57
N PRO A 75 16.98 0.85 16.84
CA PRO A 75 17.92 1.96 17.08
C PRO A 75 17.42 2.96 18.13
N VAL A 76 16.22 2.77 18.66
CA VAL A 76 15.56 3.68 19.62
C VAL A 76 16.04 3.37 21.04
N ASN A 77 16.49 4.40 21.77
CA ASN A 77 16.78 4.26 23.20
C ASN A 77 15.48 4.03 23.99
N GLN A 78 15.28 2.81 24.47
CA GLN A 78 14.09 2.39 25.22
C GLN A 78 14.04 2.96 26.64
N ASP A 79 15.12 3.53 27.17
CA ASP A 79 15.08 4.27 28.45
C ASP A 79 14.49 5.67 28.27
N GLU A 80 14.63 6.26 27.07
CA GLU A 80 14.08 7.57 26.72
C GLU A 80 12.68 7.48 26.10
N TRP A 81 12.36 6.38 25.41
CA TRP A 81 11.14 6.24 24.61
C TRP A 81 10.35 4.98 24.97
N GLN A 82 9.03 5.12 25.03
CA GLN A 82 8.11 3.99 25.03
C GLN A 82 7.69 3.71 23.59
N ILE A 83 8.19 2.61 23.04
CA ILE A 83 7.78 2.12 21.72
C ILE A 83 6.37 1.51 21.84
N THR A 84 5.52 1.83 20.87
CA THR A 84 4.11 1.41 20.76
C THR A 84 3.93 0.41 19.62
N ARG A 85 4.55 0.69 18.46
CA ARG A 85 4.29 -0.02 17.21
C ARG A 85 5.48 0.04 16.27
N VAL A 86 5.67 -1.04 15.51
CA VAL A 86 6.56 -1.11 14.35
C VAL A 86 5.75 -1.21 13.08
N LYS A 87 6.24 -0.61 12.00
CA LYS A 87 5.70 -0.75 10.64
C LYS A 87 6.82 -1.10 9.68
N VAL A 88 6.60 -2.07 8.79
CA VAL A 88 7.52 -2.39 7.69
C VAL A 88 6.81 -2.14 6.37
N ILE A 89 7.42 -1.35 5.48
CA ILE A 89 6.87 -0.99 4.17
C ILE A 89 7.91 -1.16 3.06
N SER A 90 7.43 -1.30 1.82
CA SER A 90 8.28 -1.36 0.63
C SER A 90 9.06 -0.05 0.43
N GLY A 91 10.35 -0.17 0.14
CA GLY A 91 11.26 0.96 -0.12
C GLY A 91 10.97 1.71 -1.41
N ILE A 92 10.01 1.25 -2.23
CA ILE A 92 9.43 2.08 -3.29
C ILE A 92 8.83 3.38 -2.75
N ASN A 93 8.31 3.35 -1.53
CA ASN A 93 7.69 4.48 -0.82
C ASN A 93 8.71 5.44 -0.17
N ALA A 94 10.02 5.18 -0.30
CA ALA A 94 11.04 6.12 0.16
C ALA A 94 10.97 7.42 -0.65
N THR A 95 11.07 8.56 0.03
CA THR A 95 11.04 9.92 -0.53
C THR A 95 12.34 10.65 -0.25
N GLU A 96 12.61 11.74 -0.98
CA GLU A 96 13.90 12.46 -0.96
C GLU A 96 14.23 13.08 0.40
N ASP A 97 13.22 13.61 1.09
CA ASP A 97 13.30 14.17 2.44
C ASP A 97 13.80 13.16 3.50
N MET A 98 13.54 11.86 3.32
CA MET A 98 14.08 10.80 4.18
C MET A 98 15.62 10.72 4.13
N PHE A 99 16.25 11.22 3.06
CA PHE A 99 17.71 11.24 2.87
C PHE A 99 18.31 12.59 3.23
N ASP A 100 17.54 13.68 3.19
CA ASP A 100 18.01 15.02 3.56
C ASP A 100 17.96 15.26 5.08
N LYS A 101 19.16 15.22 5.69
CA LYS A 101 19.41 15.47 7.12
C LYS A 101 19.05 16.88 7.61
N SER A 102 18.77 17.83 6.72
CA SER A 102 18.24 19.13 7.10
C SER A 102 16.77 19.06 7.55
N THR A 103 15.99 18.14 6.96
CA THR A 103 14.54 17.99 7.18
C THR A 103 14.21 17.27 8.48
N THR A 104 12.94 17.35 8.91
CA THR A 104 12.42 16.60 10.07
C THR A 104 12.45 15.09 9.82
N GLU A 105 12.10 14.64 8.62
CA GLU A 105 12.05 13.22 8.26
C GLU A 105 13.46 12.61 8.17
N GLY A 106 14.40 13.28 7.51
CA GLY A 106 15.78 12.81 7.39
C GLY A 106 16.53 12.78 8.72
N LYS A 107 16.21 13.67 9.67
CA LYS A 107 16.72 13.61 11.05
C LYS A 107 16.30 12.33 11.78
N LYS A 108 15.07 11.87 11.55
CA LYS A 108 14.54 10.62 12.13
C LYS A 108 14.92 9.36 11.35
N THR A 109 15.58 9.49 10.18
CA THR A 109 15.85 8.36 9.28
C THR A 109 17.30 7.88 9.33
N GLY A 110 17.56 6.73 9.93
CA GLY A 110 18.79 5.97 9.74
C GLY A 110 18.86 5.35 8.33
N LEU A 111 20.05 5.36 7.73
CA LEU A 111 20.32 4.68 6.46
C LEU A 111 21.31 3.55 6.72
N TRP A 112 20.97 2.32 6.35
CA TRP A 112 21.84 1.14 6.55
C TRP A 112 23.19 1.28 5.83
N ARG A 113 23.24 2.06 4.75
CA ARG A 113 24.46 2.48 4.06
C ARG A 113 24.41 3.98 3.88
N ASN A 114 25.55 4.65 3.98
CA ASN A 114 25.65 6.09 3.69
C ASN A 114 25.52 6.31 2.17
N ILE A 115 24.31 6.62 1.72
CA ILE A 115 23.94 6.86 0.31
C ILE A 115 23.03 8.09 0.25
N ASP A 116 23.14 8.89 -0.81
CA ASP A 116 22.18 9.96 -1.07
C ASP A 116 20.93 9.44 -1.83
N TRP A 117 19.94 10.31 -2.01
CA TRP A 117 18.69 9.98 -2.71
C TRP A 117 18.86 9.60 -4.18
N LYS A 118 19.80 10.24 -4.89
CA LYS A 118 20.09 9.99 -6.31
C LYS A 118 20.75 8.63 -6.46
N ASP A 119 21.70 8.31 -5.61
CA ASP A 119 22.33 7.00 -5.50
C ASP A 119 21.33 5.92 -5.07
N TYR A 120 20.44 6.21 -4.12
CA TYR A 120 19.38 5.29 -3.73
C TYR A 120 18.44 4.97 -4.90
N THR A 121 18.05 5.99 -5.67
CA THR A 121 17.20 5.83 -6.85
C THR A 121 17.91 5.04 -7.95
N TYR A 122 19.18 5.35 -8.22
CA TYR A 122 19.98 4.67 -9.24
C TYR A 122 20.31 3.22 -8.89
N LYS A 123 20.56 2.91 -7.61
CA LYS A 123 20.95 1.58 -7.13
C LYS A 123 19.75 0.70 -6.76
N TYR A 124 18.78 1.22 -6.01
CA TYR A 124 17.68 0.38 -5.47
C TYR A 124 16.36 0.54 -6.23
N LYS A 125 15.93 1.77 -6.57
CA LYS A 125 14.65 1.91 -7.30
C LYS A 125 14.74 1.40 -8.74
N ARG A 126 15.87 1.61 -9.42
CA ARG A 126 16.09 1.15 -10.81
C ARG A 126 16.20 -0.38 -10.96
N TYR A 127 16.76 -1.08 -9.98
CA TYR A 127 17.03 -2.52 -10.03
C TYR A 127 16.15 -3.28 -9.01
N MET A 128 14.94 -2.77 -8.79
CA MET A 128 13.96 -3.36 -7.87
C MET A 128 13.34 -4.62 -8.50
N SER A 129 13.13 -5.66 -7.70
CA SER A 129 12.37 -6.83 -8.15
C SER A 129 10.88 -6.51 -8.32
N GLY A 130 10.34 -6.83 -9.50
CA GLY A 130 8.94 -6.61 -9.88
C GLY A 130 8.51 -5.15 -9.93
N ASN A 131 7.19 -4.94 -9.87
CA ASN A 131 6.56 -3.60 -9.87
C ASN A 131 6.45 -2.97 -8.46
N GLY A 132 7.26 -3.42 -7.48
CA GLY A 132 7.33 -2.84 -6.13
C GLY A 132 6.43 -3.44 -5.06
N ASP A 133 5.38 -4.18 -5.44
CA ASP A 133 4.49 -4.92 -4.53
C ASP A 133 5.05 -6.31 -4.21
N TYR A 134 6.08 -6.36 -3.37
CA TYR A 134 6.49 -7.60 -2.70
C TYR A 134 5.71 -7.79 -1.39
N SER A 135 5.20 -9.00 -1.16
CA SER A 135 4.53 -9.34 0.09
C SER A 135 5.54 -9.33 1.23
N LEU A 136 5.36 -8.42 2.20
CA LEU A 136 6.18 -8.29 3.40
C LEU A 136 5.49 -8.97 4.59
N SER A 137 6.26 -9.76 5.33
CA SER A 137 5.87 -10.31 6.63
C SER A 137 6.98 -10.05 7.63
N TYR A 138 6.64 -9.62 8.83
CA TYR A 138 7.61 -9.34 9.89
C TYR A 138 7.07 -9.73 11.27
N ASN A 139 8.01 -9.99 12.18
CA ASN A 139 7.75 -10.17 13.61
C ASN A 139 8.69 -9.26 14.40
N THR A 140 8.30 -8.89 15.62
CA THR A 140 9.15 -8.17 16.58
C THR A 140 9.49 -9.06 17.77
N ASN A 141 10.72 -8.95 18.29
CA ASN A 141 11.11 -9.58 19.55
C ASN A 141 10.85 -8.64 20.76
N SER A 142 11.22 -9.07 21.98
CA SER A 142 11.09 -8.28 23.21
C SER A 142 11.88 -6.97 23.21
N ASN A 143 12.91 -6.87 22.37
CA ASN A 143 13.78 -5.70 22.24
C ASN A 143 13.33 -4.76 21.11
N TRP A 144 12.18 -5.05 20.48
CA TRP A 144 11.68 -4.35 19.28
C TRP A 144 12.56 -4.47 18.03
N ASP A 145 13.48 -5.45 18.01
CA ASP A 145 14.21 -5.81 16.78
C ASP A 145 13.22 -6.46 15.81
N VAL A 146 13.41 -6.18 14.51
CA VAL A 146 12.43 -6.49 13.48
C VAL A 146 12.97 -7.54 12.54
N ASN A 147 12.37 -8.73 12.57
CA ASN A 147 12.69 -9.83 11.68
C ASN A 147 11.84 -9.71 10.41
N VAL A 148 12.44 -9.47 9.24
CA VAL A 148 11.70 -9.23 7.99
C VAL A 148 11.96 -10.31 6.95
N THR A 149 10.87 -10.82 6.38
CA THR A 149 10.87 -11.65 5.17
C THR A 149 10.03 -10.98 4.08
N ALA A 150 10.61 -10.82 2.89
CA ALA A 150 9.91 -10.38 1.69
C ALA A 150 9.73 -11.55 0.72
N ARG A 151 8.58 -11.66 0.05
CA ARG A 151 8.40 -12.56 -1.10
C ARG A 151 8.61 -11.79 -2.39
N VAL A 152 9.64 -12.15 -3.14
CA VAL A 152 10.28 -11.31 -4.15
C VAL A 152 10.20 -11.99 -5.52
N PRO A 153 9.51 -11.39 -6.51
CA PRO A 153 9.42 -11.93 -7.87
C PRO A 153 10.70 -11.63 -8.66
N LEU A 154 11.45 -12.66 -9.04
CA LEU A 154 12.77 -12.57 -9.69
C LEU A 154 12.68 -12.16 -11.18
N GLY A 155 12.23 -10.94 -11.42
CA GLY A 155 12.07 -10.32 -12.75
C GLY A 155 11.57 -8.88 -12.65
N PRO A 156 11.32 -8.17 -13.77
CA PRO A 156 11.71 -8.53 -15.13
C PRO A 156 13.23 -8.61 -15.30
N ASP A 157 13.67 -9.19 -16.42
CA ASP A 157 15.06 -9.57 -16.67
C ASP A 157 16.00 -8.36 -16.87
N GLU A 158 15.43 -7.16 -17.04
CA GLU A 158 16.09 -5.86 -17.16
C GLU A 158 16.42 -5.19 -15.80
N ASN A 159 15.74 -5.59 -14.73
CA ASN A 159 15.94 -5.05 -13.37
C ASN A 159 17.09 -5.75 -12.61
N LYS A 160 17.76 -6.74 -13.21
CA LYS A 160 18.83 -7.50 -12.57
C LYS A 160 20.20 -6.85 -12.74
N VAL A 161 20.98 -6.82 -11.66
CA VAL A 161 22.38 -6.37 -11.72
C VAL A 161 23.27 -7.56 -12.04
N LYS A 162 23.81 -7.59 -13.26
CA LYS A 162 24.86 -8.54 -13.67
C LYS A 162 26.17 -8.17 -13.00
N VAL A 163 26.65 -9.03 -12.11
CA VAL A 163 27.81 -8.76 -11.25
C VAL A 163 29.08 -8.49 -12.07
N ALA A 164 29.39 -9.35 -13.04
CA ALA A 164 30.53 -9.19 -13.96
C ALA A 164 30.60 -7.82 -14.66
N GLY A 165 29.45 -7.27 -15.06
CA GLY A 165 29.38 -6.00 -15.81
C GLY A 165 29.21 -4.75 -14.95
N ARG A 166 29.02 -4.90 -13.62
CA ARG A 166 28.72 -3.82 -12.66
C ARG A 166 29.24 -4.17 -11.25
N PRO A 167 30.55 -4.44 -11.08
CA PRO A 167 31.10 -4.85 -9.78
C PRO A 167 30.98 -3.75 -8.71
N ASP A 168 31.09 -2.49 -9.12
CA ASP A 168 30.84 -1.29 -8.32
C ASP A 168 29.42 -1.31 -7.71
N VAL A 169 28.41 -1.60 -8.53
CA VAL A 169 27.01 -1.68 -8.08
C VAL A 169 26.80 -2.95 -7.24
N ALA A 170 27.43 -4.07 -7.59
CA ALA A 170 27.29 -5.35 -6.88
C ALA A 170 27.73 -5.29 -5.40
N MET A 171 28.79 -4.52 -5.08
CA MET A 171 29.23 -4.28 -3.70
C MET A 171 28.18 -3.55 -2.83
N TYR A 172 27.27 -2.78 -3.44
CA TYR A 172 26.16 -2.15 -2.71
C TYR A 172 25.04 -3.12 -2.31
N TYR A 173 25.07 -4.37 -2.78
CA TYR A 173 24.10 -5.38 -2.37
C TYR A 173 24.74 -6.40 -1.45
N ALA A 174 25.77 -7.11 -1.92
CA ALA A 174 26.48 -8.10 -1.11
C ALA A 174 27.80 -7.52 -0.59
N ASN A 175 28.07 -7.63 0.71
CA ASN A 175 29.37 -7.29 1.30
C ASN A 175 30.38 -8.43 1.06
N THR A 176 30.63 -8.73 -0.21
CA THR A 176 31.52 -9.82 -0.64
C THR A 176 32.22 -9.47 -1.96
N THR A 177 33.43 -10.00 -2.14
CA THR A 177 34.23 -9.79 -3.33
C THR A 177 33.80 -10.78 -4.41
N TRP A 178 33.28 -10.27 -5.53
CA TRP A 178 32.89 -11.10 -6.67
C TRP A 178 33.97 -11.11 -7.75
N SER A 179 34.10 -12.23 -8.46
CA SER A 179 34.92 -12.29 -9.68
C SER A 179 34.33 -11.41 -10.78
N ALA A 180 35.20 -10.77 -11.57
CA ALA A 180 34.83 -10.02 -12.77
C ALA A 180 34.15 -10.89 -13.84
N ASP A 181 34.34 -12.22 -13.80
CA ASP A 181 33.69 -13.18 -14.71
C ASP A 181 32.43 -13.84 -14.08
N SER A 182 31.94 -13.31 -12.96
CA SER A 182 30.81 -13.92 -12.24
C SER A 182 29.52 -13.90 -13.06
N SER A 183 28.95 -15.08 -13.29
CA SER A 183 27.63 -15.26 -13.91
C SER A 183 26.47 -14.80 -13.02
N ALA A 184 26.76 -14.35 -11.79
CA ALA A 184 25.76 -13.98 -10.82
C ALA A 184 24.93 -12.75 -11.24
N VAL A 185 23.65 -12.79 -10.85
CA VAL A 185 22.69 -11.70 -10.98
C VAL A 185 21.97 -11.46 -9.66
N LEU A 186 21.78 -10.18 -9.36
CA LEU A 186 21.25 -9.70 -8.10
C LEU A 186 19.95 -8.93 -8.35
N TRP A 187 18.94 -9.18 -7.51
CA TRP A 187 17.73 -8.36 -7.43
C TRP A 187 17.65 -7.67 -6.07
N THR A 188 17.27 -6.40 -6.10
CA THR A 188 17.26 -5.55 -4.91
C THR A 188 15.86 -5.49 -4.30
N VAL A 189 15.83 -5.44 -2.97
CA VAL A 189 14.60 -5.42 -2.18
C VAL A 189 14.77 -4.37 -1.09
N PRO A 190 14.58 -3.07 -1.40
CA PRO A 190 14.63 -2.04 -0.38
C PRO A 190 13.37 -2.10 0.49
N ILE A 191 13.55 -1.90 1.79
CA ILE A 191 12.46 -1.82 2.77
C ILE A 191 12.70 -0.64 3.70
N ILE A 192 11.63 -0.20 4.33
CA ILE A 192 11.65 0.83 5.36
C ILE A 192 11.03 0.24 6.61
N VAL A 193 11.73 0.36 7.74
CA VAL A 193 11.23 -0.03 9.06
C VAL A 193 11.03 1.25 9.86
N GLU A 194 9.86 1.42 10.46
CA GLU A 194 9.49 2.61 11.23
C GLU A 194 9.05 2.20 12.64
N TRP A 195 9.67 2.80 13.66
CA TRP A 195 9.29 2.65 15.07
C TRP A 195 8.52 3.88 15.52
N TYR A 196 7.38 3.65 16.18
CA TYR A 196 6.47 4.65 16.69
C TYR A 196 6.39 4.61 18.22
N GLY A 197 6.01 5.73 18.83
CA GLY A 197 5.81 5.84 20.27
C GLY A 197 6.03 7.26 20.81
N TYR A 198 6.33 7.36 22.10
CA TYR A 198 6.39 8.63 22.83
C TYR A 198 7.53 8.69 23.87
N PRO A 199 8.01 9.88 24.28
CA PRO A 199 9.08 9.99 25.27
C PRO A 199 8.59 9.61 26.66
N LYS A 200 9.38 8.80 27.38
CA LYS A 200 9.13 8.44 28.79
C LYS A 200 9.28 9.63 29.75
N ASN A 201 10.17 10.56 29.41
CA ASN A 201 10.49 11.75 30.20
C ASN A 201 9.75 13.02 29.75
N SER A 202 8.69 12.90 28.93
CA SER A 202 7.77 14.02 28.74
C SER A 202 7.20 14.42 30.11
N PRO A 203 7.19 15.72 30.47
CA PRO A 203 6.85 16.14 31.82
C PRO A 203 5.44 15.65 32.18
N PRO A 204 5.26 14.97 33.33
CA PRO A 204 3.97 14.42 33.69
C PRO A 204 2.95 15.55 33.80
N GLY A 205 1.83 15.43 33.07
CA GLY A 205 0.64 16.21 33.37
C GLY A 205 0.29 15.98 34.85
N GLY A 206 0.37 17.04 35.65
CA GLY A 206 0.59 16.91 37.10
C GLY A 206 -0.41 16.01 37.82
N GLY A 207 0.07 14.85 38.29
CA GLY A 207 -0.62 13.94 39.20
C GLY A 207 0.28 13.67 40.39
N ASN A 208 -0.17 14.02 41.59
CA ASN A 208 0.65 13.98 42.80
C ASN A 208 0.82 12.54 43.32
N GLY A 209 1.97 12.24 43.94
CA GLY A 209 2.43 10.86 44.13
C GLY A 209 1.74 10.05 45.25
N GLY A 210 1.98 8.74 45.23
CA GLY A 210 1.67 7.83 46.35
C GLY A 210 1.52 6.37 45.90
N ASN A 211 2.53 5.55 46.22
CA ASN A 211 2.57 4.08 46.08
C ASN A 211 2.01 3.51 44.76
N GLU A 212 2.90 3.17 43.82
CA GLU A 212 2.56 2.37 42.64
C GLU A 212 1.87 1.06 43.07
N PRO A 213 0.54 0.91 42.87
CA PRO A 213 -0.10 -0.38 42.98
C PRO A 213 0.33 -1.18 41.76
N SER A 214 0.42 -2.51 41.87
CA SER A 214 0.38 -3.35 40.67
C SER A 214 -0.79 -2.87 39.79
N PRO A 215 -0.58 -2.69 38.46
CA PRO A 215 -1.56 -2.02 37.62
C PRO A 215 -2.93 -2.65 37.86
N PRO A 216 -3.98 -1.85 38.15
CA PRO A 216 -5.28 -2.42 38.45
C PRO A 216 -5.64 -3.33 37.29
N VAL A 217 -5.96 -4.58 37.61
CA VAL A 217 -6.52 -5.52 36.63
C VAL A 217 -7.88 -4.96 36.27
N ASP A 218 -7.85 -4.09 35.27
CA ASP A 218 -8.95 -3.21 34.93
C ASP A 218 -9.98 -4.02 34.14
N ASN A 219 -10.76 -4.81 34.89
CA ASN A 219 -11.89 -5.60 34.41
C ASN A 219 -13.04 -4.73 33.84
N THR A 220 -12.79 -3.43 33.65
CA THR A 220 -13.66 -2.51 32.93
C THR A 220 -13.68 -2.92 31.45
N LYS A 221 -14.89 -3.15 30.94
CA LYS A 221 -15.09 -3.84 29.66
C LYS A 221 -14.84 -2.90 28.48
N TYR A 222 -13.60 -2.89 28.00
CA TYR A 222 -13.19 -2.10 26.85
C TYR A 222 -13.49 -2.80 25.52
N ASN A 223 -13.95 -1.99 24.56
CA ASN A 223 -14.42 -2.41 23.25
C ASN A 223 -14.34 -1.23 22.26
N LEU A 224 -14.04 -1.53 21.01
CA LEU A 224 -14.40 -0.74 19.85
C LEU A 224 -15.81 -1.14 19.41
N SER A 225 -16.47 -0.30 18.63
CA SER A 225 -17.81 -0.62 18.12
C SER A 225 -18.15 0.20 16.90
N VAL A 226 -18.99 -0.34 16.02
CA VAL A 226 -19.59 0.38 14.90
C VAL A 226 -21.00 0.78 15.31
N THR A 227 -21.18 2.03 15.71
CA THR A 227 -22.44 2.48 16.33
C THR A 227 -23.54 2.72 15.32
N ARG A 228 -23.21 3.12 14.08
CA ARG A 228 -24.21 3.41 13.05
C ARG A 228 -23.64 3.46 11.64
N ILE A 229 -24.44 3.08 10.65
CA ILE A 229 -24.27 3.43 9.22
C ILE A 229 -25.40 4.38 8.85
N GLU A 230 -25.07 5.49 8.18
CA GLU A 230 -26.02 6.51 7.69
C GLU A 230 -25.77 6.76 6.19
N LEU A 231 -26.84 6.83 5.40
CA LEU A 231 -26.77 7.06 3.95
C LEU A 231 -27.19 8.49 3.60
N TYR A 232 -26.44 9.10 2.67
CA TYR A 232 -26.72 10.43 2.13
C TYR A 232 -26.59 10.40 0.61
N ASN A 233 -27.28 11.31 -0.07
CA ASN A 233 -27.13 11.50 -1.52
C ASN A 233 -25.82 12.27 -1.85
N SER A 234 -25.57 12.50 -3.13
CA SER A 234 -24.43 13.31 -3.62
C SER A 234 -24.38 14.70 -2.97
N GLU A 235 -25.54 15.33 -2.72
CA GLU A 235 -25.67 16.65 -2.10
C GLU A 235 -25.45 16.63 -0.56
N GLY A 236 -25.35 15.46 0.07
CA GLY A 236 -25.17 15.31 1.52
C GLY A 236 -26.47 15.38 2.34
N SER A 237 -27.64 15.29 1.70
CA SER A 237 -28.93 15.11 2.38
C SER A 237 -29.15 13.63 2.73
N PRO A 238 -29.71 13.30 3.91
CA PRO A 238 -29.94 11.92 4.31
C PRO A 238 -30.95 11.23 3.40
N VAL A 239 -30.72 9.95 3.10
CA VAL A 239 -31.55 9.13 2.22
C VAL A 239 -32.26 8.05 3.04
N GLY A 240 -33.58 7.96 2.89
CA GLY A 240 -34.40 6.86 3.36
C GLY A 240 -35.21 6.27 2.21
N GLY A 241 -35.38 4.95 2.20
CA GLY A 241 -36.05 4.23 1.12
C GLY A 241 -35.10 3.68 0.06
N THR A 242 -35.67 3.28 -1.08
CA THR A 242 -34.96 2.59 -2.17
C THR A 242 -33.99 3.52 -2.90
N LEU A 243 -32.74 3.08 -3.04
CA LEU A 243 -31.68 3.77 -3.80
C LEU A 243 -31.90 3.61 -5.32
N GLN A 244 -31.04 4.22 -6.13
CA GLN A 244 -31.01 4.01 -7.58
C GLN A 244 -29.65 3.47 -8.00
N ILE A 245 -29.64 2.38 -8.78
CA ILE A 245 -28.43 1.82 -9.37
C ILE A 245 -27.74 2.86 -10.26
N GLY A 246 -26.42 2.98 -10.12
CA GLY A 246 -25.60 3.94 -10.87
C GLY A 246 -25.64 5.39 -10.37
N LYS A 247 -26.49 5.74 -9.39
CA LYS A 247 -26.37 7.02 -8.66
C LYS A 247 -25.27 6.92 -7.60
N SER A 248 -24.71 8.07 -7.21
CA SER A 248 -23.65 8.15 -6.21
C SER A 248 -24.18 8.64 -4.87
N TYR A 249 -23.76 7.95 -3.81
CA TYR A 249 -24.18 8.15 -2.43
C TYR A 249 -22.95 8.27 -1.53
N LYS A 250 -23.15 8.89 -0.37
CA LYS A 250 -22.17 8.98 0.71
C LYS A 250 -22.62 8.08 1.85
N VAL A 251 -21.78 7.11 2.21
CA VAL A 251 -21.97 6.24 3.37
C VAL A 251 -21.16 6.84 4.52
N ASN A 252 -21.81 7.37 5.54
CA ASN A 252 -21.15 7.80 6.77
C ASN A 252 -21.27 6.68 7.80
N VAL A 253 -20.15 6.29 8.41
CA VAL A 253 -20.14 5.29 9.48
C VAL A 253 -19.60 5.93 10.74
N ARG A 254 -20.30 5.72 11.86
CA ARG A 254 -19.86 6.12 13.19
C ARG A 254 -19.26 4.95 13.94
N TYR A 255 -18.20 5.25 14.68
CA TYR A 255 -17.41 4.30 15.44
C TYR A 255 -17.18 4.84 16.84
N LYS A 256 -17.18 3.98 17.84
CA LYS A 256 -16.94 4.37 19.23
C LYS A 256 -15.92 3.46 19.89
N SER A 257 -14.92 4.06 20.53
CA SER A 257 -14.05 3.38 21.47
C SER A 257 -14.56 3.61 22.89
N THR A 258 -14.58 2.57 23.71
CA THR A 258 -14.75 2.69 25.16
C THR A 258 -13.43 2.60 25.91
N PHE A 259 -12.32 2.31 25.22
CA PHE A 259 -10.98 2.21 25.81
C PHE A 259 -10.59 3.50 26.54
N ASN A 260 -9.90 3.34 27.67
CA ASN A 260 -9.25 4.44 28.40
C ASN A 260 -7.90 4.87 27.79
N ILE A 261 -7.55 4.36 26.61
CA ILE A 261 -6.32 4.69 25.85
C ILE A 261 -6.66 5.23 24.46
N SER A 262 -5.76 6.06 23.92
CA SER A 262 -5.75 6.40 22.50
C SER A 262 -5.23 5.23 21.65
N GLY A 263 -5.59 5.20 20.37
CA GLY A 263 -5.01 4.25 19.42
C GLY A 263 -5.56 4.38 18.00
N TRP A 264 -4.96 3.65 17.07
CA TRP A 264 -5.38 3.55 15.67
C TRP A 264 -6.12 2.23 15.43
N ALA A 265 -7.34 2.32 14.89
CA ALA A 265 -8.11 1.16 14.46
C ALA A 265 -8.25 1.12 12.93
N LYS A 266 -8.13 -0.07 12.34
CA LYS A 266 -8.41 -0.34 10.92
C LYS A 266 -9.92 -0.36 10.72
N VAL A 267 -10.47 0.63 10.03
CA VAL A 267 -11.89 0.66 9.62
C VAL A 267 -12.05 0.26 8.17
N GLY A 268 -13.16 -0.41 7.87
CA GLY A 268 -13.50 -0.86 6.52
C GLY A 268 -15.00 -0.80 6.25
N LEU A 269 -15.35 -0.70 4.97
CA LEU A 269 -16.72 -0.76 4.49
C LEU A 269 -16.80 -1.82 3.38
N PHE A 270 -17.84 -2.66 3.43
CA PHE A 270 -18.08 -3.75 2.50
C PHE A 270 -19.56 -3.76 2.08
N ILE A 271 -19.84 -4.39 0.94
CA ILE A 271 -21.19 -4.74 0.48
C ILE A 271 -21.26 -6.27 0.33
N LYS A 272 -22.27 -6.89 0.95
CA LYS A 272 -22.66 -8.29 0.69
C LYS A 272 -23.87 -8.30 -0.23
N ASN A 273 -23.81 -9.05 -1.32
CA ASN A 273 -24.95 -9.36 -2.19
C ASN A 273 -24.82 -10.82 -2.70
N GLU A 274 -25.65 -11.21 -3.67
CA GLU A 274 -25.63 -12.56 -4.27
C GLU A 274 -24.28 -12.92 -4.92
N SER A 275 -23.49 -11.92 -5.34
CA SER A 275 -22.13 -12.12 -5.87
C SER A 275 -21.05 -12.25 -4.78
N GLY A 276 -21.44 -12.32 -3.51
CA GLY A 276 -20.54 -12.40 -2.36
C GLY A 276 -20.28 -11.06 -1.68
N VAL A 277 -19.15 -10.98 -0.96
CA VAL A 277 -18.72 -9.79 -0.22
C VAL A 277 -17.65 -9.04 -1.03
N LYS A 278 -17.80 -7.72 -1.17
CA LYS A 278 -16.83 -6.83 -1.84
C LYS A 278 -16.52 -5.62 -0.95
N GLN A 279 -15.27 -5.20 -0.91
CA GLN A 279 -14.85 -3.97 -0.20
C GLN A 279 -15.30 -2.72 -0.98
N ILE A 280 -15.71 -1.67 -0.28
CA ILE A 280 -16.04 -0.36 -0.84
C ILE A 280 -14.91 0.62 -0.51
N GLY A 281 -14.15 1.00 -1.54
CA GLY A 281 -12.94 1.81 -1.37
C GLY A 281 -11.87 1.08 -0.57
N ASP A 282 -10.92 1.84 -0.02
CA ASP A 282 -9.82 1.30 0.78
C ASP A 282 -10.15 1.23 2.28
N ASN A 283 -9.56 0.24 2.96
CA ASN A 283 -9.47 0.24 4.41
C ASN A 283 -8.69 1.47 4.88
N SER A 284 -9.20 2.17 5.88
CA SER A 284 -8.55 3.35 6.46
C SER A 284 -8.12 3.05 7.89
N TYR A 285 -7.08 3.74 8.38
CA TYR A 285 -6.80 3.80 9.81
C TYR A 285 -7.44 5.05 10.39
N MET A 286 -8.12 4.91 11.53
CA MET A 286 -8.73 6.03 12.27
C MET A 286 -8.17 6.07 13.68
N TYR A 287 -7.81 7.26 14.14
CA TYR A 287 -7.39 7.51 15.51
C TYR A 287 -8.63 7.69 16.41
N PHE A 288 -8.59 7.05 17.57
CA PHE A 288 -9.56 7.19 18.65
C PHE A 288 -8.83 7.75 19.87
N SER A 289 -9.35 8.85 20.42
CA SER A 289 -9.00 9.26 21.80
C SER A 289 -9.76 8.40 22.82
N PRO A 290 -9.38 8.44 24.11
CA PRO A 290 -10.06 7.67 25.15
C PRO A 290 -11.56 7.96 25.21
N GLY A 291 -12.39 6.92 25.15
CA GLY A 291 -13.86 7.05 25.16
C GLY A 291 -14.48 7.72 23.93
N ALA A 292 -13.72 8.01 22.86
CA ALA A 292 -14.17 8.85 21.75
C ALA A 292 -15.17 8.16 20.80
N GLU A 293 -16.09 8.96 20.26
CA GLU A 293 -16.87 8.63 19.07
C GLU A 293 -16.35 9.44 17.87
N THR A 294 -16.22 8.79 16.71
CA THR A 294 -15.66 9.38 15.48
C THR A 294 -16.42 8.84 14.27
N GLN A 295 -16.22 9.45 13.10
CA GLN A 295 -16.93 9.07 11.87
C GLN A 295 -16.05 9.12 10.62
N LYS A 296 -16.37 8.28 9.64
CA LYS A 296 -15.72 8.25 8.33
C LYS A 296 -16.76 8.11 7.23
N GLN A 297 -16.55 8.87 6.15
CA GLN A 297 -17.38 8.86 4.96
C GLN A 297 -16.68 8.12 3.81
N TRP A 298 -17.44 7.30 3.09
CA TRP A 298 -17.07 6.68 1.81
C TRP A 298 -18.04 7.15 0.73
N ASN A 299 -17.55 7.28 -0.51
CA ASN A 299 -18.41 7.40 -1.69
C ASN A 299 -18.74 5.99 -2.19
N TRP A 300 -20.00 5.74 -2.53
CA TRP A 300 -20.50 4.43 -2.95
C TRP A 300 -21.61 4.56 -3.98
N ASN A 301 -21.60 3.68 -4.98
CA ASN A 301 -22.64 3.59 -5.99
C ASN A 301 -23.24 2.17 -5.95
N PRO A 302 -24.55 1.99 -5.74
CA PRO A 302 -25.20 0.68 -5.78
C PRO A 302 -25.03 0.03 -7.15
N GLY A 303 -24.50 -1.21 -7.15
CA GLY A 303 -24.27 -2.02 -8.34
C GLY A 303 -25.20 -3.23 -8.47
N SER A 304 -26.11 -3.43 -7.51
CA SER A 304 -27.14 -4.48 -7.50
C SER A 304 -28.43 -3.94 -6.88
N THR A 305 -29.55 -4.58 -7.16
CA THR A 305 -30.86 -4.22 -6.62
C THR A 305 -30.93 -4.43 -5.12
N ASN A 306 -30.37 -5.52 -4.59
CA ASN A 306 -30.39 -5.80 -3.16
C ASN A 306 -28.95 -5.94 -2.61
N GLY A 307 -28.76 -5.66 -1.32
CA GLY A 307 -27.51 -5.92 -0.62
C GLY A 307 -27.54 -5.56 0.87
N THR A 308 -26.40 -5.75 1.53
CA THR A 308 -26.19 -5.33 2.93
C THR A 308 -24.83 -4.68 3.04
N LEU A 309 -24.80 -3.40 3.41
CA LEU A 309 -23.58 -2.71 3.80
C LEU A 309 -23.12 -3.25 5.14
N ILE A 310 -21.83 -3.61 5.22
CA ILE A 310 -21.17 -4.10 6.42
C ILE A 310 -20.03 -3.13 6.70
N ALA A 311 -20.13 -2.37 7.79
CA ALA A 311 -19.03 -1.54 8.24
C ALA A 311 -18.35 -2.19 9.45
N VAL A 312 -17.03 -2.11 9.51
CA VAL A 312 -16.21 -2.85 10.47
C VAL A 312 -15.10 -2.00 11.08
N ILE A 313 -14.65 -2.37 12.28
CA ILE A 313 -13.51 -1.77 12.98
C ILE A 313 -12.62 -2.85 13.63
N ASN A 314 -11.31 -2.81 13.39
CA ASN A 314 -10.35 -3.83 13.83
C ASN A 314 -10.78 -5.27 13.52
N LEU A 315 -11.33 -5.45 12.32
CA LEU A 315 -11.64 -6.76 11.76
C LEU A 315 -10.90 -6.94 10.43
N ASP A 316 -10.23 -8.08 10.27
CA ASP A 316 -9.50 -8.46 9.07
C ASP A 316 -10.28 -9.47 8.24
N TRP A 317 -10.68 -9.06 7.03
CA TRP A 317 -11.40 -9.91 6.09
C TRP A 317 -10.41 -10.57 5.11
N ARG A 318 -10.25 -11.89 5.25
CA ARG A 318 -9.32 -12.70 4.44
C ARG A 318 -10.01 -13.52 3.35
N GLY A 319 -11.22 -13.12 2.97
CA GLY A 319 -12.13 -13.87 2.12
C GLY A 319 -13.14 -14.72 2.91
N GLY A 320 -14.25 -15.09 2.25
CA GLY A 320 -15.35 -15.82 2.87
C GLY A 320 -16.31 -14.91 3.66
N GLU A 321 -17.04 -15.48 4.63
CA GLU A 321 -17.99 -14.73 5.48
C GLU A 321 -17.40 -14.33 6.85
N THR A 322 -16.23 -14.86 7.20
CA THR A 322 -15.60 -14.69 8.52
C THR A 322 -14.68 -13.48 8.58
N PHE A 323 -14.93 -12.62 9.57
CA PHE A 323 -14.05 -11.53 9.95
C PHE A 323 -13.17 -11.96 11.12
N ASN A 324 -11.86 -11.75 11.02
CA ASN A 324 -10.91 -12.11 12.09
C ASN A 324 -10.67 -10.90 13.00
N PRO A 325 -10.71 -11.05 14.33
CA PRO A 325 -10.42 -9.95 15.25
C PRO A 325 -8.97 -9.49 15.14
N LEU A 326 -8.75 -8.18 15.23
CA LEU A 326 -7.45 -7.54 15.44
C LEU A 326 -7.44 -6.90 16.83
N LEU A 327 -6.29 -6.95 17.50
CA LEU A 327 -6.11 -6.29 18.80
C LEU A 327 -6.07 -4.75 18.61
N PHE A 328 -6.71 -4.01 19.52
CA PHE A 328 -6.58 -2.56 19.57
C PHE A 328 -5.41 -2.18 20.45
N GLU A 329 -4.32 -1.67 19.86
CA GLU A 329 -3.07 -1.36 20.57
C GLU A 329 -2.57 -2.51 21.47
N GLY A 330 -2.64 -3.74 20.93
CA GLY A 330 -2.25 -4.97 21.65
C GLY A 330 -3.22 -5.42 22.75
N ARG A 331 -4.37 -4.75 22.93
CA ARG A 331 -5.40 -5.15 23.89
C ARG A 331 -6.49 -6.00 23.23
N GLU A 332 -6.94 -7.01 23.97
CA GLU A 332 -8.14 -7.77 23.65
C GLU A 332 -9.40 -6.94 23.92
N GLU A 333 -10.45 -7.21 23.15
CA GLU A 333 -11.78 -6.61 23.33
C GLU A 333 -12.73 -7.63 23.96
N VAL A 334 -13.70 -7.15 24.76
CA VAL A 334 -14.65 -8.05 25.43
C VAL A 334 -15.66 -8.67 24.45
N LYS A 335 -15.94 -8.01 23.31
CA LYS A 335 -16.88 -8.44 22.27
C LYS A 335 -16.51 -7.94 20.87
N TYR A 336 -15.90 -8.80 20.06
CA TYR A 336 -15.65 -8.53 18.64
C TYR A 336 -16.90 -8.57 17.73
N ASP A 337 -18.09 -8.85 18.27
CA ASP A 337 -19.34 -8.76 17.50
C ASP A 337 -19.84 -7.33 17.34
N ASP A 338 -19.60 -6.46 18.32
CA ASP A 338 -19.97 -5.03 18.27
C ASP A 338 -19.05 -4.25 17.29
N ASN A 339 -17.92 -4.84 16.90
CA ASN A 339 -16.94 -4.35 15.92
C ASN A 339 -17.45 -4.37 14.46
N ARG A 340 -18.70 -4.79 14.23
CA ARG A 340 -19.35 -4.72 12.91
C ARG A 340 -20.80 -4.33 13.05
N THR A 341 -21.31 -3.56 12.09
CA THR A 341 -22.74 -3.30 11.98
C THR A 341 -23.21 -3.41 10.54
N TYR A 342 -24.51 -3.63 10.37
CA TYR A 342 -25.15 -4.01 9.12
C TYR A 342 -26.25 -3.03 8.76
N LEU A 343 -26.32 -2.63 7.50
CA LEU A 343 -27.44 -1.87 6.94
C LEU A 343 -27.92 -2.56 5.66
N ALA A 344 -29.13 -3.13 5.71
CA ALA A 344 -29.80 -3.62 4.51
C ALA A 344 -30.08 -2.44 3.56
N VAL A 345 -29.85 -2.66 2.26
CA VAL A 345 -29.99 -1.64 1.22
C VAL A 345 -30.68 -2.24 0.00
N ASP A 346 -31.77 -1.60 -0.40
CA ASP A 346 -32.49 -1.90 -1.63
C ASP A 346 -32.29 -0.74 -2.63
N ALA A 347 -32.22 -1.07 -3.90
CA ALA A 347 -31.98 -0.17 -5.01
C ALA A 347 -32.84 -0.57 -6.22
N SER A 348 -33.42 0.42 -6.90
CA SER A 348 -34.14 0.24 -8.13
C SER A 348 -33.21 0.36 -9.34
N GLU A 349 -33.57 -0.28 -10.45
CA GLU A 349 -32.96 0.01 -11.74
C GLU A 349 -33.09 1.50 -12.08
N PRO A 350 -32.13 2.09 -12.83
CA PRO A 350 -32.26 3.45 -13.31
C PRO A 350 -33.48 3.55 -14.23
N VAL A 351 -34.26 4.63 -14.09
CA VAL A 351 -35.33 4.92 -15.05
C VAL A 351 -34.70 5.08 -16.42
N ILE A 352 -35.03 4.18 -17.35
CA ILE A 352 -34.53 4.24 -18.73
C ILE A 352 -35.22 5.43 -19.41
N GLU A 353 -34.55 6.59 -19.38
CA GLU A 353 -34.95 7.72 -20.20
C GLU A 353 -34.90 7.30 -21.68
N LYS A 354 -35.99 7.58 -22.42
CA LYS A 354 -36.02 7.31 -23.86
C LYS A 354 -34.85 8.01 -24.53
N PRO A 355 -34.12 7.37 -25.46
CA PRO A 355 -33.01 8.01 -26.16
C PRO A 355 -33.45 9.33 -26.80
N SER A 356 -32.96 10.45 -26.28
CA SER A 356 -33.11 11.74 -26.95
C SER A 356 -32.22 11.75 -28.19
N ALA A 357 -32.75 12.18 -29.33
CA ALA A 357 -31.97 12.28 -30.56
C ALA A 357 -30.82 13.29 -30.40
N GLN A 358 -29.59 12.81 -30.21
CA GLN A 358 -28.41 13.66 -30.22
C GLN A 358 -28.03 14.01 -31.66
N GLN A 359 -28.13 15.30 -32.01
CA GLN A 359 -27.69 15.81 -33.30
C GLN A 359 -26.16 15.98 -33.30
N VAL A 360 -25.43 14.93 -33.66
CA VAL A 360 -23.97 14.93 -33.68
C VAL A 360 -23.45 15.51 -35.01
N SER A 361 -22.80 16.67 -34.95
CA SER A 361 -22.11 17.27 -36.10
C SER A 361 -20.64 16.82 -36.12
N GLN A 362 -20.29 15.85 -36.96
CA GLN A 362 -18.89 15.51 -37.24
C GLN A 362 -18.37 16.26 -38.48
N SER A 363 -17.31 17.04 -38.30
CA SER A 363 -16.54 17.61 -39.41
C SER A 363 -15.72 16.53 -40.11
N LEU A 364 -16.15 16.12 -41.30
CA LEU A 364 -15.39 15.19 -42.15
C LEU A 364 -14.13 15.88 -42.71
N TYR A 365 -12.96 15.50 -42.19
CA TYR A 365 -11.67 15.96 -42.71
C TYR A 365 -11.30 15.16 -43.97
N TYR A 366 -11.45 15.78 -45.14
CA TYR A 366 -10.99 15.20 -46.41
C TYR A 366 -9.51 15.52 -46.63
N HIS A 367 -8.66 14.49 -46.69
CA HIS A 367 -7.29 14.65 -47.16
C HIS A 367 -7.29 15.13 -48.63
N PRO A 368 -6.52 16.17 -49.00
CA PRO A 368 -6.42 16.63 -50.37
C PRO A 368 -5.78 15.55 -51.25
N LYS A 369 -6.52 15.06 -52.25
CA LYS A 369 -5.99 14.09 -53.23
C LYS A 369 -4.95 14.78 -54.12
N ARG A 370 -3.67 14.45 -53.92
CA ARG A 370 -2.60 14.80 -54.86
C ARG A 370 -2.64 13.83 -56.03
N ILE A 371 -2.98 14.31 -57.23
CA ILE A 371 -2.91 13.51 -58.46
C ILE A 371 -1.47 13.61 -58.98
N GLU A 372 -0.71 12.53 -58.88
CA GLU A 372 0.61 12.42 -59.50
C GLU A 372 0.50 11.59 -60.79
N GLN A 373 1.02 12.13 -61.90
CA GLN A 373 1.15 11.37 -63.15
C GLN A 373 2.31 10.38 -63.01
N VAL A 374 2.00 9.14 -62.63
CA VAL A 374 2.97 8.04 -62.65
C VAL A 374 3.13 7.55 -64.08
N TRP A 375 4.35 7.57 -64.61
CA TRP A 375 4.66 7.03 -65.93
C TRP A 375 4.62 5.49 -65.88
N VAL A 376 3.69 4.88 -66.62
CA VAL A 376 3.57 3.43 -66.74
C VAL A 376 4.21 2.99 -68.07
N PRO A 377 5.32 2.21 -68.06
CA PRO A 377 5.89 1.69 -69.30
C PRO A 377 4.91 0.75 -70.02
N GLU A 378 4.76 0.94 -71.34
CA GLU A 378 3.99 0.02 -72.19
C GLU A 378 4.63 -1.38 -72.19
N VAL A 379 3.98 -2.34 -71.54
CA VAL A 379 4.37 -3.76 -71.60
C VAL A 379 3.87 -4.35 -72.92
N LYS A 380 4.66 -4.20 -73.99
CA LYS A 380 4.47 -4.95 -75.24
C LYS A 380 4.63 -6.45 -74.97
N LYS A 381 3.51 -7.17 -74.95
CA LYS A 381 3.50 -8.65 -74.95
C LYS A 381 4.16 -9.16 -76.24
N ILE A 382 5.38 -9.66 -76.12
CA ILE A 382 6.06 -10.39 -77.20
C ILE A 382 5.24 -11.65 -77.48
N ARG A 383 4.86 -11.90 -78.74
CA ARG A 383 4.18 -13.14 -79.11
C ARG A 383 5.12 -14.32 -78.89
N TYR A 384 4.65 -15.33 -78.18
CA TYR A 384 5.33 -16.62 -78.10
C TYR A 384 5.37 -17.25 -79.49
N ILE A 385 6.58 -17.49 -80.00
CA ILE A 385 6.83 -18.30 -81.19
C ILE A 385 7.39 -19.63 -80.68
N PRO A 386 6.70 -20.77 -80.85
CA PRO A 386 7.26 -22.06 -80.46
C PRO A 386 8.52 -22.35 -81.28
N ALA A 387 9.63 -22.64 -80.60
CA ALA A 387 10.86 -23.02 -81.25
C ALA A 387 10.76 -24.48 -81.74
N ASP A 388 10.97 -24.71 -83.04
CA ASP A 388 10.90 -26.04 -83.66
C ASP A 388 12.19 -26.85 -83.43
N VAL A 389 12.54 -27.03 -82.15
CA VAL A 389 13.78 -27.71 -81.73
C VAL A 389 13.43 -28.89 -80.85
N ARG A 390 13.56 -30.11 -81.40
CA ARG A 390 13.42 -31.37 -80.65
C ARG A 390 14.61 -31.58 -79.70
N VAL A 391 14.55 -31.00 -78.50
CA VAL A 391 15.57 -31.23 -77.47
C VAL A 391 15.41 -32.63 -76.87
N LYS A 392 16.42 -33.49 -77.08
CA LYS A 392 16.46 -34.85 -76.53
C LYS A 392 16.93 -34.79 -75.07
N VAL A 393 15.98 -34.72 -74.13
CA VAL A 393 16.29 -34.73 -72.68
C VAL A 393 16.74 -36.14 -72.27
N ARG A 394 17.98 -36.30 -71.79
CA ARG A 394 18.38 -37.48 -71.03
C ARG A 394 18.03 -37.26 -69.57
N LEU A 395 17.13 -38.09 -69.03
CA LEU A 395 17.00 -38.26 -67.59
C LEU A 395 18.31 -38.86 -67.06
N MET A 396 18.92 -38.20 -66.07
CA MET A 396 19.96 -38.83 -65.23
C MET A 396 19.29 -39.28 -63.93
N GLU A 397 19.43 -40.57 -63.62
CA GLU A 397 18.92 -41.12 -62.36
C GLU A 397 19.63 -40.50 -61.16
N GLN A 398 18.85 -39.96 -60.24
CA GLN A 398 19.35 -39.36 -59.02
C GLN A 398 19.62 -40.47 -58.00
N LYS A 399 20.88 -40.86 -57.82
CA LYS A 399 21.26 -41.80 -56.75
C LYS A 399 20.98 -41.17 -55.39
N GLN A 400 20.04 -41.76 -54.66
CA GLN A 400 19.82 -41.45 -53.24
C GLN A 400 21.04 -41.86 -52.41
N LYS A 401 21.28 -41.11 -51.34
CA LYS A 401 22.27 -41.37 -50.29
C LYS A 401 21.66 -40.99 -48.95
#